data_AF-A0ABD0YML4-F1
#
_entry.id   AF-A0ABD0YML4-F1
#
_cell.length_a   1.000
_cell.length_b   1.000
_cell.length_c   1.000
_cell.angle_alpha   90.00
_cell.angle_beta   90.00
_cell.angle_gamma   90.00
#
_symmetry.space_group_name_H-M   'P 1'
#
loop_
_entity.id
_entity.type
_entity.pdbx_description
1 polymer ?
#
loop_
_entity_poly.entity_id
_entity_poly.type
_entity_poly.pdbx_seq_one_letter_code
_entity_poly.pdbx_strand_id
1 'polypeptide(L)'
;KRETGDKRVVCYYTNWSAYRPETVRFTRKNIDPHLCTHLLYAFGKPDVDTNSIVSVDVYQDYAKGGYREFNELKEKNPKLKTMISVGGWNEGSTRFSQIVSNSTSRAEFVNNSIAFVRSEHFDGIDLVWQYPTFREGSSPADKQNYADLIKVIILLNIQHRKKFKNLDH
;
A
#
# COMPACT_ATOMS: atom_id res chain seq x y z
N LYS A 1 -27.57 14.50 -2.79
CA LYS A 1 -26.69 15.54 -3.40
C LYS A 1 -25.28 14.98 -3.40
N ARG A 2 -24.64 14.81 -4.56
CA ARG A 2 -23.22 14.42 -4.63
C ARG A 2 -22.46 15.64 -4.12
N GLU A 3 -21.92 15.59 -2.91
CA GLU A 3 -20.93 16.57 -2.48
C GLU A 3 -19.86 16.60 -3.57
N THR A 4 -19.60 17.77 -4.14
CA THR A 4 -18.46 17.97 -5.05
C THR A 4 -17.20 17.89 -4.18
N GLY A 5 -16.86 16.69 -3.72
CA GLY A 5 -15.61 16.43 -3.04
C GLY A 5 -14.46 16.72 -3.99
N ASP A 6 -13.38 17.33 -3.48
CA ASP A 6 -12.17 17.64 -4.24
C ASP A 6 -11.76 16.46 -5.12
N LYS A 7 -11.62 16.71 -6.42
CA LYS A 7 -11.19 15.69 -7.38
C LYS A 7 -9.84 15.12 -6.95
N ARG A 8 -9.70 13.79 -7.00
CA ARG A 8 -8.44 13.11 -6.70
C ARG A 8 -7.65 12.86 -7.98
N VAL A 9 -6.35 13.18 -7.95
CA VAL A 9 -5.38 12.79 -8.98
C VAL A 9 -4.43 11.80 -8.33
N VAL A 10 -4.52 10.54 -8.76
CA VAL A 10 -3.79 9.41 -8.16
C VAL A 10 -2.68 8.98 -9.12
N CYS A 11 -1.44 9.08 -8.68
CA CYS A 11 -0.27 8.79 -9.52
C CYS A 11 0.54 7.64 -8.94
N TYR A 12 0.82 6.63 -9.76
CA TYR A 12 1.69 5.53 -9.39
C TYR A 12 3.15 5.88 -9.70
N TYR A 13 4.02 5.70 -8.71
CA TYR A 13 5.46 5.77 -8.85
C TYR A 13 6.04 4.35 -8.77
N THR A 14 6.87 3.98 -9.74
CA THR A 14 7.46 2.64 -9.82
C THR A 14 8.91 2.67 -9.38
N ASN A 15 9.25 1.97 -8.30
CA ASN A 15 10.60 2.06 -7.70
C ASN A 15 11.71 1.59 -8.65
N TRP A 16 11.40 0.66 -9.55
CA TRP A 16 12.33 0.14 -10.57
C TRP A 16 12.63 1.14 -11.70
N SER A 17 11.89 2.25 -11.81
CA SER A 17 12.22 3.32 -12.77
C SER A 17 13.58 3.98 -12.49
N ALA A 18 14.11 3.82 -11.27
CA ALA A 18 15.45 4.26 -10.90
C ALA A 18 16.57 3.50 -11.62
N TYR A 19 16.30 2.28 -12.10
CA TYR A 19 17.27 1.45 -12.82
C TYR A 19 17.31 1.67 -14.33
N ARG A 20 16.40 2.51 -14.86
CA ARG A 20 16.41 2.82 -16.30
C ARG A 20 17.71 3.53 -16.71
N PRO A 21 18.09 3.46 -18.01
CA PRO A 21 19.19 4.23 -18.56
C PRO A 21 19.08 5.71 -18.20
N GLU A 22 20.21 6.39 -18.05
CA GLU A 22 20.28 7.74 -17.48
C GLU A 22 19.33 8.76 -18.12
N THR A 23 19.23 8.75 -19.46
CA THR A 23 18.37 9.66 -20.24
C THR A 23 16.88 9.50 -19.97
N VAL A 24 16.47 8.36 -19.41
CA VAL A 24 15.06 8.01 -19.12
C VAL A 24 14.88 7.54 -17.67
N ARG A 25 15.89 7.79 -16.82
CA ARG A 25 15.85 7.46 -15.40
C ARG A 25 14.87 8.37 -14.69
N PHE A 26 13.92 7.76 -13.98
CA PHE A 26 12.94 8.50 -13.20
C PHE A 26 13.00 8.04 -11.75
N THR A 27 13.31 8.98 -10.86
CA THR A 27 13.48 8.76 -9.42
C THR A 27 12.50 9.65 -8.65
N ARG A 28 12.44 9.49 -7.32
CA ARG A 28 11.62 10.35 -6.46
C ARG A 28 11.95 11.85 -6.61
N LYS A 29 13.20 12.18 -6.97
CA LYS A 29 13.65 13.57 -7.22
C LYS A 29 12.99 14.20 -8.45
N ASN A 30 12.47 13.40 -9.37
CA ASN A 30 11.80 13.87 -10.59
C ASN A 30 10.30 14.09 -10.38
N ILE A 31 9.75 13.72 -9.22
CA ILE A 31 8.33 13.88 -8.91
C ILE A 31 8.06 15.32 -8.52
N ASP A 32 7.11 15.97 -9.20
CA ASP A 32 6.48 17.19 -8.71
C ASP A 32 5.29 16.83 -7.81
N PRO A 33 5.38 17.08 -6.49
CA PRO A 33 4.35 16.68 -5.53
C PRO A 33 3.05 17.52 -5.63
N HIS A 34 3.00 18.57 -6.45
CA HIS A 34 1.80 19.39 -6.63
C HIS A 34 0.89 18.91 -7.77
N LEU A 35 1.37 18.01 -8.63
CA LEU A 35 0.59 17.48 -9.75
C LEU A 35 -0.39 16.38 -9.35
N CYS A 36 -0.17 15.75 -8.19
CA CYS A 36 -0.97 14.63 -7.70
C CYS A 36 -1.53 14.95 -6.32
N THR A 37 -2.72 14.45 -6.01
CA THR A 37 -3.25 14.51 -4.64
C THR A 37 -2.88 13.26 -3.84
N HIS A 38 -2.69 12.13 -4.53
CA HIS A 38 -2.22 10.87 -3.93
C HIS A 38 -1.06 10.31 -4.78
N LEU A 39 0.05 9.99 -4.14
CA LEU A 39 1.17 9.26 -4.73
C LEU A 39 1.21 7.84 -4.16
N LEU A 40 1.29 6.85 -5.04
CA LEU A 40 1.32 5.43 -4.69
C LEU A 40 2.68 4.83 -5.04
N TYR A 41 3.42 4.36 -4.03
CA TYR A 41 4.71 3.70 -4.22
C TYR A 41 4.49 2.24 -4.62
N ALA A 42 4.88 1.90 -5.84
CA ALA A 42 4.79 0.56 -6.39
C ALA A 42 6.19 -0.12 -6.37
N PHE A 43 6.38 -1.25 -5.69
CA PHE A 43 5.41 -2.01 -4.86
C PHE A 43 6.05 -2.53 -3.57
N GLY A 44 5.22 -2.75 -2.56
CA GLY A 44 5.46 -3.74 -1.51
C GLY A 44 4.82 -5.08 -1.87
N LYS A 45 5.11 -6.14 -1.12
CA LYS A 45 4.50 -7.47 -1.33
C LYS A 45 3.98 -8.08 -0.04
N PRO A 46 2.93 -8.93 -0.11
CA PRO A 46 2.49 -9.72 1.02
C PRO A 46 3.58 -10.73 1.40
N ASP A 47 3.78 -10.90 2.70
CA ASP A 47 4.59 -11.97 3.27
C ASP A 47 3.70 -12.93 4.07
N VAL A 48 3.86 -14.22 3.80
CA VAL A 48 3.00 -15.29 4.34
C VAL A 48 3.51 -15.80 5.68
N ASP A 49 4.80 -15.59 5.96
CA ASP A 49 5.42 -16.04 7.21
C ASP A 49 5.07 -15.08 8.35
N THR A 50 5.08 -13.76 8.05
CA THR A 50 4.76 -12.71 9.03
C THR A 50 3.33 -12.19 8.93
N ASN A 51 2.55 -12.61 7.91
CA ASN A 51 1.27 -12.00 7.55
C ASN A 51 1.43 -10.47 7.54
N SER A 52 2.34 -9.94 6.74
CA SER A 52 2.64 -8.49 6.70
C SER A 52 2.97 -8.02 5.28
N ILE A 53 3.35 -6.75 5.16
CA ILE A 53 3.94 -6.17 3.95
C ILE A 53 5.46 -6.18 4.12
N VAL A 54 6.17 -6.56 3.07
CA VAL A 54 7.63 -6.43 2.99
C VAL A 54 8.04 -5.74 1.69
N SER A 55 9.26 -5.21 1.67
CA SER A 55 9.85 -4.59 0.47
C SER A 55 10.08 -5.62 -0.64
N VAL A 56 9.85 -5.18 -1.89
CA VAL A 56 10.21 -5.96 -3.08
C VAL A 56 11.68 -5.78 -3.44
N ASP A 57 12.24 -4.59 -3.19
CA ASP A 57 13.64 -4.25 -3.45
C ASP A 57 14.23 -3.46 -2.28
N VAL A 58 14.82 -4.20 -1.33
CA VAL A 58 15.41 -3.63 -0.10
C VAL A 58 16.49 -2.59 -0.42
N TYR A 59 17.20 -2.74 -1.55
CA TYR A 59 18.23 -1.80 -1.93
C TYR A 59 17.64 -0.45 -2.33
N GLN A 60 16.60 -0.41 -3.17
CA GLN A 60 15.94 0.86 -3.51
C GLN A 60 15.15 1.42 -2.34
N ASP A 61 14.38 0.57 -1.67
CA ASP A 61 13.38 1.00 -0.71
C ASP A 61 14.03 1.50 0.58
N TYR A 62 15.10 0.83 1.03
CA TYR A 62 15.82 1.15 2.28
C TYR A 62 17.23 1.70 2.05
N ALA A 63 18.12 0.97 1.36
CA ALA A 63 19.53 1.37 1.26
C ALA A 63 19.73 2.70 0.49
N LYS A 64 18.83 3.00 -0.45
CA LYS A 64 18.76 4.28 -1.17
C LYS A 64 17.73 5.25 -0.59
N GLY A 65 17.13 4.94 0.55
CA GLY A 65 16.14 5.80 1.20
C GLY A 65 14.82 5.92 0.42
N GLY A 66 14.48 4.96 -0.43
CA GLY A 66 13.36 5.05 -1.35
C GLY A 66 12.02 5.35 -0.69
N TYR A 67 11.66 4.66 0.39
CA TYR A 67 10.43 4.93 1.14
C TYR A 67 10.50 6.26 1.88
N ARG A 68 11.62 6.55 2.55
CA ARG A 68 11.81 7.79 3.30
C ARG A 68 11.66 9.02 2.40
N GLU A 69 12.47 9.10 1.34
CA GLU A 69 12.48 10.23 0.40
C GLU A 69 11.13 10.40 -0.32
N PHE A 70 10.42 9.31 -0.57
CA PHE A 70 9.09 9.39 -1.16
C PHE A 70 8.06 10.00 -0.19
N ASN A 71 8.10 9.64 1.08
CA ASN A 71 7.22 10.21 2.10
C ASN A 71 7.56 11.67 2.44
N GLU A 72 8.85 12.05 2.36
CA GLU A 72 9.33 13.44 2.50
C GLU A 72 8.78 14.39 1.42
N LEU A 73 8.23 13.90 0.30
CA LEU A 73 7.53 14.75 -0.68
C LEU A 73 6.36 15.52 -0.08
N LYS A 74 5.81 15.04 1.04
CA LYS A 74 4.77 15.74 1.81
C LYS A 74 5.29 17.02 2.47
N GLU A 75 6.59 17.17 2.69
CA GLU A 75 7.17 18.42 3.21
C GLU A 75 7.04 19.55 2.18
N LYS A 76 7.12 19.20 0.88
CA LYS A 76 6.94 20.15 -0.23
C LYS A 76 5.47 20.44 -0.51
N ASN A 77 4.58 19.46 -0.30
CA ASN A 77 3.14 19.62 -0.40
C ASN A 77 2.43 18.94 0.80
N PRO A 78 2.14 19.67 1.89
CA PRO A 78 1.52 19.09 3.08
C PRO A 78 0.11 18.51 2.88
N LYS A 79 -0.54 18.82 1.75
CA LYS A 79 -1.85 18.24 1.39
C LYS A 79 -1.72 16.90 0.68
N LEU A 80 -0.52 16.55 0.20
CA LEU A 80 -0.27 15.31 -0.50
C LEU A 80 -0.47 14.10 0.42
N LYS A 81 -1.01 13.02 -0.13
CA LYS A 81 -1.04 11.70 0.52
C LYS A 81 -0.10 10.74 -0.17
N THR A 82 0.75 10.08 0.61
CA THR A 82 1.66 9.05 0.12
C THR A 82 1.16 7.69 0.60
N MET A 83 1.07 6.71 -0.30
CA MET A 83 0.55 5.38 -0.02
C MET A 83 1.51 4.31 -0.52
N ILE A 84 1.52 3.15 0.12
CA ILE A 84 2.21 1.95 -0.40
C ILE A 84 1.21 1.11 -1.20
N SER A 85 1.53 0.78 -2.45
CA SER A 85 0.78 -0.20 -3.25
C SER A 85 1.37 -1.58 -3.03
N VAL A 86 0.54 -2.55 -2.68
CA VAL A 86 0.96 -3.92 -2.34
C VAL A 86 0.46 -4.89 -3.40
N GLY A 87 1.37 -5.65 -4.02
CA GLY A 87 1.06 -6.62 -5.06
C GLY A 87 1.58 -6.23 -6.43
N GLY A 88 0.68 -6.14 -7.40
CA GLY A 88 1.01 -5.92 -8.81
C GLY A 88 1.15 -7.23 -9.59
N TRP A 89 1.39 -7.12 -10.90
CA TRP A 89 1.40 -8.28 -11.80
C TRP A 89 2.44 -9.34 -11.42
N ASN A 90 3.66 -8.92 -11.08
CA ASN A 90 4.76 -9.84 -10.78
C ASN A 90 4.59 -10.56 -9.45
N GLU A 91 3.76 -10.05 -8.53
CA GLU A 91 3.51 -10.71 -7.24
C GLU A 91 2.71 -12.02 -7.41
N GLY A 92 1.91 -12.14 -8.45
CA GLY A 92 1.03 -13.29 -8.61
C GLY A 92 -0.18 -13.24 -7.69
N SER A 93 -0.68 -14.42 -7.33
CA SER A 93 -1.92 -14.58 -6.54
C SER A 93 -1.75 -15.44 -5.29
N THR A 94 -0.82 -16.41 -5.31
CA THR A 94 -0.61 -17.41 -4.25
C THR A 94 -0.54 -16.82 -2.84
N ARG A 95 0.32 -15.82 -2.60
CA ARG A 95 0.51 -15.25 -1.25
C ARG A 95 -0.73 -14.52 -0.76
N PHE A 96 -1.40 -13.76 -1.64
CA PHE A 96 -2.67 -13.14 -1.30
C PHE A 96 -3.72 -14.19 -0.95
N SER A 97 -3.92 -15.22 -1.79
CA SER A 97 -4.90 -16.29 -1.55
C SER A 97 -4.64 -17.00 -0.22
N GLN A 98 -3.38 -17.31 0.09
CA GLN A 98 -2.96 -17.91 1.36
C GLN A 98 -3.32 -17.01 2.55
N ILE A 99 -2.92 -15.74 2.54
CA ILE A 99 -3.18 -14.81 3.64
C ILE A 99 -4.67 -14.59 3.84
N VAL A 100 -5.46 -14.45 2.76
CA VAL A 100 -6.89 -14.18 2.92
C VAL A 100 -7.72 -15.41 3.29
N SER A 101 -7.17 -16.62 3.17
CA SER A 101 -7.91 -17.87 3.37
C SER A 101 -8.46 -18.08 4.78
N ASN A 102 -7.84 -17.48 5.81
CA ASN A 102 -8.19 -17.67 7.21
C ASN A 102 -8.51 -16.32 7.89
N SER A 103 -9.49 -16.30 8.80
CA SER A 103 -9.86 -15.07 9.52
C SER A 103 -8.75 -14.54 10.42
N THR A 104 -7.96 -15.42 11.05
CA THR A 104 -6.82 -15.07 11.90
C THR A 104 -5.72 -14.41 11.06
N SER A 105 -5.31 -15.03 9.94
CA SER A 105 -4.30 -14.45 9.06
C SER A 105 -4.75 -13.13 8.43
N ARG A 106 -6.04 -12.98 8.11
CA ARG A 106 -6.60 -11.68 7.69
C ARG A 106 -6.46 -10.61 8.77
N ALA A 107 -6.79 -10.93 10.02
CA ALA A 107 -6.68 -9.99 11.12
C ALA A 107 -5.23 -9.60 11.41
N GLU A 108 -4.31 -10.58 11.40
CA GLU A 108 -2.87 -10.36 11.52
C GLU A 108 -2.34 -9.50 10.38
N PHE A 109 -2.69 -9.84 9.13
CA PHE A 109 -2.29 -9.07 7.96
C PHE A 109 -2.71 -7.61 8.04
N VAL A 110 -3.94 -7.33 8.47
CA VAL A 110 -4.39 -5.94 8.61
C VAL A 110 -3.64 -5.23 9.75
N ASN A 111 -3.47 -5.87 10.91
CA ASN A 111 -2.75 -5.27 12.03
C ASN A 111 -1.28 -4.97 11.70
N ASN A 112 -0.59 -5.94 11.09
CA ASN A 112 0.81 -5.83 10.71
C ASN A 112 1.00 -4.85 9.54
N SER A 113 0.05 -4.80 8.59
CA SER A 113 0.04 -3.78 7.53
C SER A 113 -0.14 -2.37 8.10
N ILE A 114 -1.00 -2.18 9.11
CA ILE A 114 -1.13 -0.88 9.79
C ILE A 114 0.17 -0.49 10.48
N ALA A 115 0.84 -1.45 11.13
CA ALA A 115 2.15 -1.22 11.75
C ALA A 115 3.19 -0.81 10.72
N PHE A 116 3.29 -1.54 9.60
CA PHE A 116 4.18 -1.23 8.48
C PHE A 116 3.92 0.16 7.89
N VAL A 117 2.67 0.47 7.56
CA VAL A 117 2.28 1.78 7.00
C VAL A 117 2.71 2.92 7.92
N ARG A 118 2.55 2.76 9.24
CA ARG A 118 2.97 3.76 10.22
C ARG A 118 4.48 3.85 10.38
N SER A 119 5.19 2.72 10.45
CA SER A 119 6.64 2.72 10.62
C SER A 119 7.36 3.30 9.41
N GLU A 120 6.82 3.10 8.22
CA GLU A 120 7.37 3.65 6.96
C GLU A 120 6.78 5.03 6.61
N HIS A 121 5.99 5.65 7.50
CA HIS A 121 5.42 6.99 7.35
C HIS A 121 4.45 7.21 6.16
N PHE A 122 3.86 6.13 5.64
CA PHE A 122 2.80 6.21 4.64
C PHE A 122 1.45 6.62 5.27
N ASP A 123 0.61 7.30 4.49
CA ASP A 123 -0.75 7.70 4.90
C ASP A 123 -1.81 6.61 4.62
N GLY A 124 -1.43 5.54 3.93
CA GLY A 124 -2.35 4.46 3.61
C GLY A 124 -1.75 3.34 2.76
N ILE A 125 -2.61 2.37 2.48
CA ILE A 125 -2.33 1.17 1.68
C ILE A 125 -3.26 1.11 0.48
N ASP A 126 -2.73 0.68 -0.65
CA ASP A 126 -3.46 0.33 -1.86
C ASP A 126 -3.22 -1.16 -2.18
N LEU A 127 -4.29 -1.95 -2.33
CA LEU A 127 -4.20 -3.40 -2.55
C LEU A 127 -4.36 -3.70 -4.04
N VAL A 128 -3.29 -4.20 -4.65
CA VAL A 128 -3.22 -4.50 -6.09
C VAL A 128 -3.08 -6.00 -6.30
N TRP A 129 -4.03 -6.78 -5.77
CA TRP A 129 -4.10 -8.22 -6.03
C TRP A 129 -4.63 -8.47 -7.45
N GLN A 130 -3.79 -9.05 -8.31
CA GLN A 130 -4.14 -9.37 -9.70
C GLN A 130 -4.08 -10.89 -9.98
N TYR A 131 -5.16 -11.64 -9.78
CA TYR A 131 -6.47 -11.22 -9.23
C TYR A 131 -7.04 -12.31 -8.31
N PRO A 132 -7.95 -11.97 -7.37
CA PRO A 132 -8.70 -13.00 -6.65
C PRO A 132 -9.33 -13.99 -7.62
N THR A 133 -9.26 -15.30 -7.33
CA THR A 133 -9.80 -16.40 -8.16
C THR A 133 -9.10 -16.62 -9.51
N PHE A 134 -8.02 -15.87 -9.83
CA PHE A 134 -7.35 -15.95 -11.13
C PHE A 134 -5.82 -15.97 -11.00
N ARG A 135 -5.18 -16.87 -11.79
CA ARG A 135 -3.76 -17.27 -11.77
C ARG A 135 -3.43 -18.35 -10.75
N GLU A 136 -2.25 -18.92 -10.91
CA GLU A 136 -1.69 -19.96 -10.05
C GLU A 136 -1.78 -19.58 -8.57
N GLY A 137 -2.11 -20.59 -7.74
CA GLY A 137 -2.26 -20.45 -6.29
C GLY A 137 -3.56 -19.79 -5.83
N SER A 138 -4.45 -19.39 -6.75
CA SER A 138 -5.77 -18.85 -6.39
C SER A 138 -6.78 -19.94 -6.04
N SER A 139 -7.82 -19.53 -5.31
CA SER A 139 -8.98 -20.36 -4.95
C SER A 139 -10.29 -19.67 -5.37
N PRO A 140 -11.36 -20.40 -5.75
CA PRO A 140 -12.68 -19.81 -5.94
C PRO A 140 -13.20 -19.05 -4.70
N ALA A 141 -12.76 -19.46 -3.49
CA ALA A 141 -13.10 -18.79 -2.23
C ALA A 141 -12.48 -17.40 -2.09
N ASP A 142 -11.46 -17.06 -2.89
CA ASP A 142 -10.77 -15.76 -2.85
C ASP A 142 -11.72 -14.59 -3.04
N LYS A 143 -12.79 -14.75 -3.81
CA LYS A 143 -13.81 -13.71 -3.97
C LYS A 143 -14.41 -13.29 -2.63
N GLN A 144 -14.82 -14.27 -1.82
CA GLN A 144 -15.42 -14.01 -0.51
C GLN A 144 -14.35 -13.61 0.51
N ASN A 145 -13.21 -14.30 0.50
CA ASN A 145 -12.09 -14.03 1.40
C ASN A 145 -11.52 -12.62 1.23
N TYR A 146 -11.41 -12.13 0.00
CA TYR A 146 -11.00 -10.76 -0.29
C TYR A 146 -12.04 -9.75 0.22
N ALA A 147 -13.33 -9.99 0.01
CA ALA A 147 -14.38 -9.14 0.57
C ALA A 147 -14.32 -9.09 2.11
N ASP A 148 -14.02 -10.21 2.76
CA ASP A 148 -13.88 -10.27 4.21
C ASP A 148 -12.60 -9.57 4.70
N LEU A 149 -11.51 -9.62 3.94
CA LEU A 149 -10.31 -8.80 4.21
C LEU A 149 -10.67 -7.31 4.21
N ILE A 150 -11.39 -6.84 3.17
CA ILE A 150 -11.81 -5.43 3.08
C ILE A 150 -12.68 -5.01 4.28
N LYS A 151 -13.59 -5.89 4.75
CA LYS A 151 -14.38 -5.62 5.96
C LYS A 151 -13.49 -5.45 7.20
N VAL A 152 -12.50 -6.32 7.39
CA VAL A 152 -11.56 -6.23 8.52
C VAL A 152 -10.78 -4.90 8.47
N ILE A 153 -10.30 -4.49 7.30
CA ILE A 153 -9.63 -3.19 7.09
C ILE A 153 -10.53 -2.03 7.51
N ILE A 154 -11.80 -2.02 7.09
CA ILE A 154 -12.74 -0.94 7.41
C ILE A 154 -13.02 -0.89 8.91
N LEU A 155 -13.28 -2.05 9.54
CA LEU A 155 -13.59 -2.13 10.96
C LEU A 155 -12.42 -1.66 11.83
N LEU A 156 -11.20 -2.12 11.55
CA LEU A 156 -10.01 -1.72 12.30
C LEU A 156 -9.69 -0.23 12.11
N ASN A 157 -9.86 0.31 10.90
CA ASN A 157 -9.71 1.75 10.67
C ASN A 157 -10.70 2.60 11.49
N ILE A 158 -11.96 2.16 11.62
CA ILE A 158 -12.96 2.83 12.45
C ILE A 158 -12.58 2.76 13.93
N GLN A 159 -12.16 1.58 14.41
CA GLN A 159 -11.73 1.40 15.80
C GLN A 159 -10.52 2.26 16.16
N HIS A 160 -9.51 2.33 15.29
CA HIS A 160 -8.37 3.21 15.49
C HIS A 160 -8.79 4.68 15.60
N ARG A 161 -9.64 5.16 14.67
CA ARG A 161 -10.14 6.55 14.73
C ARG A 161 -10.90 6.87 16.02
N LYS A 162 -11.69 5.92 16.54
CA LYS A 162 -12.40 6.07 17.81
C LYS A 162 -11.44 6.12 18.99
N LYS A 163 -10.41 5.25 19.02
CA LYS A 163 -9.41 5.24 20.09
C LYS A 163 -8.61 6.55 20.15
N PHE A 164 -8.23 7.12 19.00
CA PHE A 164 -7.55 8.43 18.96
C PHE A 164 -8.44 9.56 19.49
N LYS A 165 -9.71 9.63 19.09
CA LYS A 165 -10.64 10.65 19.63
C LYS A 165 -10.84 10.58 21.14
N ASN A 166 -10.69 9.40 21.74
CA ASN A 166 -10.84 9.22 23.19
C ASN A 166 -9.55 9.51 23.98
N LEU A 167 -8.41 9.73 23.32
CA LEU A 167 -7.13 10.08 23.95
C LEU A 167 -6.87 11.59 23.96
N ASP A 168 -7.69 12.37 23.24
CA ASP A 168 -7.63 13.84 23.17
C ASP A 168 -8.58 14.52 24.19
N HIS A 169 -9.00 13.79 25.23
CA HIS A 169 -9.82 14.24 26.36
C HIS A 169 -9.16 13.84 27.68
#